data_AF-A0A940MTS6-F1
#
_entry.id   AF-A0A940MTS6-F1
#
_cell.length_a   1.000
_cell.length_b   1.000
_cell.length_c   1.000
_cell.angle_alpha   90.00
_cell.angle_beta   90.00
_cell.angle_gamma   90.00
#
_symmetry.space_group_name_H-M   'P 1'
#
loop_
_entity.id
_entity.type
_entity.pdbx_description
1 polymer ?
#
loop_
_entity_poly.entity_id
_entity_poly.type
_entity_poly.pdbx_seq_one_letter_code
_entity_poly.pdbx_strand_id
1 'polypeptide(L)'
;MTSGANRLAALPVPWKISPSGGIIGVHATEEGLSASLRVFLGPHVAEAEIARLEEAGETEDAAFNEAGYRTVLVTFRRFGGCRVQPQLSREPLPEPGQFDFSGIAQPGDRDEAGRTPRQRWEADNLCPDPGMYEVHQSDWRAETANAEPGLRHWLIVGHSAILEALASDYSWEYLARDS
;
A
#
# COMPACT_ATOMS: atom_id res chain seq x y z
N MET A 1 -11.04 -28.48 -8.48
CA MET A 1 -11.72 -27.28 -7.97
C MET A 1 -11.03 -26.11 -8.62
N THR A 2 -11.70 -25.33 -9.45
CA THR A 2 -11.15 -24.07 -9.96
C THR A 2 -11.15 -23.10 -8.79
N SER A 3 -9.96 -22.85 -8.22
CA SER A 3 -9.76 -21.70 -7.32
C SER A 3 -10.20 -20.45 -8.10
N GLY A 4 -11.11 -19.67 -7.52
CA GLY A 4 -11.42 -18.34 -8.04
C GLY A 4 -10.29 -17.41 -7.64
N ALA A 5 -9.88 -16.50 -8.53
CA ALA A 5 -8.80 -15.55 -8.26
C ALA A 5 -9.01 -14.81 -6.93
N ASN A 6 -7.93 -14.62 -6.17
CA ASN A 6 -7.96 -13.98 -4.85
C ASN A 6 -8.39 -12.51 -5.01
N ARG A 7 -9.62 -12.18 -4.62
CA ARG A 7 -10.20 -10.86 -4.89
C ARG A 7 -9.61 -9.80 -3.95
N LEU A 8 -9.18 -8.68 -4.52
CA LEU A 8 -8.61 -7.58 -3.75
C LEU A 8 -9.65 -6.53 -3.36
N ALA A 9 -9.50 -5.99 -2.16
CA ALA A 9 -10.15 -4.76 -1.73
C ALA A 9 -9.08 -3.75 -1.28
N ALA A 10 -9.07 -2.56 -1.90
CA ALA A 10 -8.18 -1.48 -1.49
C ALA A 10 -8.47 -1.06 -0.04
N LEU A 11 -7.42 -0.85 0.75
CA LEU A 11 -7.57 -0.36 2.11
C LEU A 11 -7.80 1.15 2.12
N PRO A 12 -8.66 1.66 3.03
CA PRO A 12 -9.00 3.08 3.10
C PRO A 12 -7.87 3.86 3.79
N VAL A 13 -6.78 4.10 3.08
CA VAL A 13 -5.64 4.89 3.57
C VAL A 13 -5.44 6.15 2.71
N PRO A 14 -4.92 7.26 3.28
CA PRO A 14 -4.80 8.53 2.57
C PRO A 14 -3.57 8.60 1.64
N TRP A 15 -2.84 7.49 1.47
CA TRP A 15 -1.54 7.45 0.82
C TRP A 15 -1.42 6.30 -0.18
N LYS A 16 -0.49 6.43 -1.11
CA LYS A 16 -0.13 5.40 -2.10
C LYS A 16 1.30 4.94 -1.89
N ILE A 17 1.58 3.65 -1.97
CA ILE A 17 2.95 3.14 -1.93
C ILE A 17 3.78 3.72 -3.08
N SER A 18 4.99 4.18 -2.75
CA SER A 18 5.87 4.85 -3.68
C SER A 18 6.30 3.91 -4.80
N PRO A 19 6.20 4.35 -6.07
CA PRO A 19 6.69 3.58 -7.21
C PRO A 19 8.22 3.49 -7.28
N SER A 20 8.98 4.17 -6.41
CA SER A 20 10.45 4.16 -6.44
C SER A 20 11.11 3.45 -5.24
N GLY A 21 10.40 3.26 -4.13
CA GLY A 21 10.98 2.69 -2.90
C GLY A 21 10.03 1.88 -2.03
N GLY A 22 8.86 1.52 -2.54
CA GLY A 22 7.66 1.06 -1.81
C GLY A 22 7.85 0.41 -0.44
N ILE A 23 8.57 -0.71 -0.34
CA ILE A 23 8.84 -1.41 0.93
C ILE A 23 10.31 -1.19 1.32
N ILE A 24 10.55 -0.49 2.43
CA ILE A 24 11.89 -0.17 2.92
C ILE A 24 12.44 -1.28 3.81
N GLY A 25 11.60 -1.84 4.68
CA GLY A 25 12.01 -2.85 5.64
C GLY A 25 10.83 -3.61 6.21
N VAL A 26 11.08 -4.86 6.60
CA VAL A 26 10.11 -5.74 7.25
C VAL A 26 10.77 -6.36 8.46
N HIS A 27 10.17 -6.20 9.63
CA HIS A 27 10.73 -6.62 10.91
C HIS A 27 9.68 -7.36 11.74
N ALA A 28 10.07 -8.50 12.31
CA ALA A 28 9.28 -9.11 13.37
C ALA A 28 9.38 -8.24 14.63
N THR A 29 8.26 -8.09 15.33
CA THR A 29 8.17 -7.40 16.63
C THR A 29 7.56 -8.34 17.66
N GLU A 30 7.57 -7.96 18.93
CA GLU A 30 6.90 -8.75 19.98
C GLU A 30 5.38 -8.86 19.73
N GLU A 31 4.78 -7.85 19.09
CA GLU A 31 3.33 -7.78 18.83
C GLU A 31 2.91 -8.37 17.46
N GLY A 32 3.87 -8.68 16.58
CA GLY A 32 3.62 -9.26 15.27
C GLY A 32 4.66 -8.90 14.21
N LEU A 33 4.22 -8.25 13.13
CA LEU A 33 5.08 -7.85 12.01
C LEU A 33 4.94 -6.35 11.76
N SER A 34 6.05 -5.65 11.56
CA SER A 34 6.04 -4.26 11.10
C SER A 34 6.71 -4.12 9.75
N ALA A 35 6.13 -3.28 8.88
CA ALA A 35 6.66 -2.95 7.57
C ALA A 35 6.79 -1.42 7.44
N SER A 36 8.01 -0.96 7.16
CA SER A 36 8.29 0.44 6.86
C SER A 36 8.10 0.67 5.37
N LEU A 37 7.19 1.55 5.00
CA LEU A 37 6.82 1.82 3.61
C LEU A 37 7.10 3.26 3.25
N ARG A 38 7.66 3.49 2.05
CA ARG A 38 7.70 4.83 1.47
C ARG A 38 6.40 5.07 0.71
N VAL A 39 5.70 6.15 1.03
CA VAL A 39 4.38 6.44 0.48
C VAL A 39 4.29 7.88 -0.04
N PHE A 40 3.44 8.08 -1.04
CA PHE A 40 3.05 9.36 -1.59
C PHE A 40 1.68 9.75 -1.03
N LEU A 41 1.57 10.95 -0.46
CA LEU A 41 0.36 11.45 0.20
C LEU A 41 -0.65 12.07 -0.77
N GLY A 42 -0.32 12.11 -2.06
CA GLY A 42 -1.18 12.59 -3.12
C GLY A 42 -0.77 13.96 -3.67
N PRO A 43 -1.32 14.35 -4.83
CA PRO A 43 -0.91 15.55 -5.55
C PRO A 43 -1.09 16.83 -4.72
N HIS A 44 -2.22 16.95 -4.00
CA HIS A 44 -2.53 18.12 -3.19
C HIS A 44 -1.51 18.38 -2.07
N VAL A 45 -0.98 17.32 -1.43
CA VAL A 45 0.07 17.47 -0.41
C VAL A 45 1.40 17.85 -1.05
N ALA A 46 1.73 17.24 -2.19
CA ALA A 46 2.96 17.55 -2.92
C ALA A 46 2.97 19.00 -3.42
N GLU A 47 1.88 19.46 -4.02
CA GLU A 47 1.70 20.83 -4.51
C GLU A 47 1.81 21.86 -3.37
N ALA A 48 1.16 21.61 -2.23
CA ALA A 48 1.27 22.47 -1.06
C ALA A 48 2.69 22.50 -0.45
N GLU A 49 3.38 21.36 -0.45
CA GLU A 49 4.75 21.28 0.04
C GLU A 49 5.73 21.99 -0.90
N ILE A 50 5.58 21.82 -2.22
CA ILE A 50 6.36 22.53 -3.24
C ILE A 50 6.19 24.05 -3.08
N ALA A 51 4.95 24.55 -2.99
CA ALA A 51 4.71 25.97 -2.81
C ALA A 51 5.39 26.54 -1.55
N ARG A 52 5.37 25.79 -0.45
CA ARG A 52 6.09 26.17 0.78
C ARG A 52 7.60 26.22 0.59
N LEU A 53 8.17 25.27 -0.16
CA LEU A 53 9.61 25.24 -0.47
C LEU A 53 10.00 26.44 -1.35
N GLU A 54 9.20 26.76 -2.37
CA GLU A 54 9.39 27.93 -3.22
C GLU A 54 9.34 29.24 -2.42
N GLU A 55 8.35 29.40 -1.52
CA GLU A 55 8.24 30.56 -0.64
C GLU A 55 9.42 30.70 0.33
N ALA A 56 9.98 29.59 0.78
CA ALA A 56 11.16 29.57 1.64
C ALA A 56 12.47 29.86 0.88
N GLY A 57 12.42 29.93 -0.45
CA GLY A 57 13.60 30.07 -1.31
C GLY A 57 14.48 28.82 -1.34
N GLU A 58 13.90 27.65 -1.10
CA GLU A 58 14.60 26.37 -1.26
C GLU A 58 14.99 26.14 -2.72
N THR A 59 16.18 25.60 -2.94
CA THR A 59 16.73 25.32 -4.28
C THR A 59 17.26 23.89 -4.43
N GLU A 60 17.31 23.11 -3.35
CA GLU A 60 17.76 21.73 -3.41
C GLU A 60 16.72 20.81 -4.05
N ASP A 61 17.07 20.22 -5.20
CA ASP A 61 16.24 19.24 -5.91
C ASP A 61 15.74 18.11 -4.99
N ALA A 62 16.55 17.72 -4.00
CA ALA A 62 16.18 16.70 -3.02
C ALA A 62 14.90 17.06 -2.26
N ALA A 63 14.76 18.32 -1.81
CA ALA A 63 13.59 18.77 -1.08
C ALA A 63 12.33 18.71 -1.94
N PHE A 64 12.42 19.12 -3.22
CA PHE A 64 11.31 19.04 -4.17
C PHE A 64 10.96 17.60 -4.55
N ASN A 65 11.95 16.72 -4.71
CA ASN A 65 11.73 15.31 -5.00
C ASN A 65 11.09 14.53 -3.83
N GLU A 66 11.32 14.99 -2.59
CA GLU A 66 10.69 14.45 -1.39
C GLU A 66 9.32 15.07 -1.08
N ALA A 67 8.90 16.10 -1.82
CA ALA A 67 7.63 16.78 -1.60
C ALA A 67 6.44 15.81 -1.77
N GLY A 68 5.60 15.74 -0.74
CA GLY A 68 4.46 14.81 -0.72
C GLY A 68 4.82 13.34 -0.42
N TYR A 69 6.08 13.00 -0.17
CA TYR A 69 6.47 11.66 0.29
C TYR A 69 6.65 11.59 1.81
N ARG A 70 6.31 10.45 2.39
CA ARG A 70 6.57 10.11 3.80
C ARG A 70 6.94 8.65 3.95
N THR A 71 7.50 8.32 5.11
CA THR A 71 7.58 6.94 5.56
C THR A 71 6.43 6.66 6.52
N VAL A 72 5.73 5.55 6.30
CA VAL A 72 4.75 5.02 7.25
C VAL A 72 5.25 3.70 7.83
N LEU A 73 4.93 3.46 9.09
CA LEU A 73 5.09 2.17 9.73
C LEU A 73 3.73 1.48 9.75
N VAL A 74 3.62 0.34 9.08
CA VAL A 74 2.44 -0.52 9.14
C VAL A 74 2.72 -1.66 10.10
N THR A 75 1.87 -1.86 11.10
CA THR A 75 1.98 -2.93 12.09
C THR A 75 0.82 -3.90 11.96
N PHE A 76 1.14 -5.17 11.73
CA PHE A 76 0.21 -6.29 11.69
C PHE A 76 0.20 -7.01 13.04
N ARG A 77 -0.98 -7.10 13.67
CA ARG A 77 -1.16 -7.70 15.01
C ARG A 77 -1.72 -9.11 14.94
N ARG A 78 -1.43 -9.91 15.96
CA ARG A 78 -1.80 -11.35 16.04
C ARG A 78 -1.40 -12.06 14.75
N PHE A 79 -0.10 -12.10 14.54
CA PHE A 79 0.53 -12.47 13.29
C PHE A 79 0.59 -13.99 13.11
N GLY A 80 0.14 -14.49 11.96
CA GLY A 80 0.18 -15.91 11.59
C GLY A 80 1.26 -16.28 10.57
N GLY A 81 1.89 -15.28 9.92
CA GLY A 81 2.97 -15.51 8.97
C GLY A 81 3.06 -14.43 7.89
N CYS A 82 4.23 -14.31 7.25
CA CYS A 82 4.45 -13.38 6.14
C CYS A 82 5.21 -14.08 5.01
N ARG A 83 5.01 -13.58 3.79
CA ARG A 83 5.83 -13.90 2.62
C ARG A 83 6.30 -12.57 2.03
N VAL A 84 7.60 -12.47 1.79
CA VAL A 84 8.17 -11.34 1.05
C VAL A 84 8.70 -11.91 -0.25
N GLN A 85 8.15 -11.44 -1.36
CA GLN A 85 8.53 -11.86 -2.70
C GLN A 85 9.21 -10.68 -3.39
N PRO A 86 10.47 -10.81 -3.85
CA PRO A 86 11.11 -9.75 -4.62
C PRO A 86 10.42 -9.61 -5.97
N GLN A 87 10.14 -8.38 -6.37
CA GLN A 87 9.62 -8.06 -7.69
C GLN A 87 10.81 -7.80 -8.62
N LEU A 88 11.37 -8.89 -9.16
CA LEU A 88 12.60 -8.86 -9.95
C LEU A 88 12.40 -8.38 -11.39
N SER A 89 11.17 -8.15 -11.84
CA SER A 89 10.86 -7.59 -13.17
C SER A 89 9.63 -6.70 -13.16
N ARG A 90 9.50 -5.85 -14.20
CA ARG A 90 8.28 -5.06 -14.49
C ARG A 90 7.11 -5.92 -15.00
N GLU A 91 7.27 -7.23 -15.06
CA GLU A 91 6.17 -8.12 -15.42
C GLU A 91 5.14 -8.15 -14.27
N PRO A 92 3.85 -8.34 -14.60
CA PRO A 92 2.83 -8.46 -13.58
C PRO A 92 3.02 -9.81 -12.87
N LEU A 93 3.72 -9.79 -11.73
CA LEU A 93 3.53 -10.78 -10.68
C LEU A 93 2.88 -10.08 -9.50
N PRO A 94 1.97 -10.74 -8.76
CA PRO A 94 1.75 -12.19 -8.61
C PRO A 94 1.20 -12.90 -9.86
N GLU A 95 1.40 -14.23 -9.99
CA GLU A 95 1.14 -14.98 -11.24
C GLU A 95 -0.15 -14.52 -11.95
N PRO A 96 -0.18 -14.35 -13.29
CA PRO A 96 -1.37 -13.89 -13.98
C PRO A 96 -2.62 -14.69 -13.55
N GLY A 97 -3.56 -14.03 -12.88
CA GLY A 97 -4.79 -14.65 -12.35
C GLY A 97 -4.75 -15.08 -10.88
N GLN A 98 -3.63 -14.94 -10.16
CA GLN A 98 -3.55 -15.22 -8.74
C GLN A 98 -4.39 -14.23 -7.93
N PHE A 99 -4.39 -12.95 -8.30
CA PHE A 99 -5.21 -11.92 -7.66
C PHE A 99 -6.06 -11.17 -8.68
N ASP A 100 -7.28 -10.85 -8.27
CA ASP A 100 -8.24 -10.11 -9.07
C ASP A 100 -8.24 -8.63 -8.65
N PHE A 101 -7.65 -7.80 -9.52
CA PHE A 101 -7.58 -6.34 -9.41
C PHE A 101 -8.77 -5.62 -10.04
N SER A 102 -9.77 -6.34 -10.60
CA SER A 102 -10.90 -5.71 -11.31
C SER A 102 -11.74 -4.78 -10.43
N GLY A 103 -11.66 -4.93 -9.10
CA GLY A 103 -12.29 -4.03 -8.13
C GLY A 103 -11.48 -2.78 -7.75
N ILE A 104 -10.25 -2.63 -8.28
CA ILE A 104 -9.33 -1.53 -7.96
C ILE A 104 -9.40 -0.48 -9.06
N ALA A 105 -9.56 0.79 -8.66
CA ALA A 105 -9.73 1.90 -9.60
C ALA A 105 -8.49 2.08 -10.50
N GLN A 106 -8.71 2.09 -11.81
CA GLN A 106 -7.70 2.26 -12.85
C GLN A 106 -7.57 3.72 -13.31
N PRO A 107 -6.42 4.11 -13.88
CA PRO A 107 -6.30 5.37 -14.59
C PRO A 107 -7.34 5.48 -15.71
N GLY A 108 -8.21 6.49 -15.62
CA GLY A 108 -9.29 6.71 -16.60
C GLY A 108 -10.68 6.29 -16.11
N ASP A 109 -10.77 5.51 -15.03
CA ASP A 109 -12.05 5.20 -14.40
C ASP A 109 -12.73 6.46 -13.90
N ARG A 110 -14.07 6.41 -13.85
CA ARG A 110 -14.89 7.46 -13.26
C ARG A 110 -15.88 6.83 -12.31
N ASP A 111 -16.10 7.48 -11.17
CA ASP A 111 -17.22 7.10 -10.31
C ASP A 111 -18.56 7.57 -10.90
N GLU A 112 -19.66 7.27 -10.20
CA GLU A 112 -21.02 7.66 -10.60
C GLU A 112 -21.17 9.19 -10.74
N ALA A 113 -20.36 9.97 -10.03
CA ALA A 113 -20.33 11.43 -10.10
C ALA A 113 -19.38 11.95 -11.22
N GLY A 114 -18.78 11.05 -12.01
CA GLY A 114 -17.86 11.41 -13.08
C GLY A 114 -16.45 11.80 -12.61
N ARG A 115 -16.12 11.65 -11.32
CA ARG A 115 -14.83 12.03 -10.74
C ARG A 115 -13.75 11.01 -11.13
N THR A 116 -12.59 11.51 -11.52
CA THR A 116 -11.39 10.67 -11.74
C THR A 116 -10.84 10.15 -10.40
N PRO A 117 -9.96 9.12 -10.38
CA PRO A 117 -9.33 8.66 -9.15
C PRO A 117 -8.59 9.77 -8.39
N ARG A 118 -7.93 10.68 -9.11
CA ARG A 118 -7.27 11.85 -8.51
C ARG A 118 -8.28 12.74 -7.78
N GLN A 119 -9.38 13.09 -8.43
CA GLN A 119 -10.43 13.94 -7.83
C GLN A 119 -11.08 13.27 -6.62
N ARG A 120 -11.27 11.95 -6.66
CA ARG A 120 -11.77 11.17 -5.51
C ARG A 120 -10.78 11.20 -4.35
N TRP A 121 -9.49 11.03 -4.62
CA TRP A 121 -8.46 11.11 -3.59
C TRP A 121 -8.45 12.49 -2.93
N GLU A 122 -8.47 13.56 -3.71
CA GLU A 122 -8.48 14.94 -3.21
C GLU A 122 -9.75 15.25 -2.40
N ALA A 123 -10.92 14.75 -2.83
CA ALA A 123 -12.19 15.02 -2.16
C ALA A 123 -12.39 14.20 -0.88
N ASP A 124 -12.06 12.92 -0.92
CA ASP A 124 -12.39 11.97 0.13
C ASP A 124 -11.20 11.73 1.09
N ASN A 125 -10.01 12.27 0.76
CA ASN A 125 -8.72 12.02 1.43
C ASN A 125 -8.39 10.53 1.57
N LEU A 126 -8.79 9.73 0.58
CA LEU A 126 -8.55 8.29 0.51
C LEU A 126 -7.99 7.92 -0.85
N CYS A 127 -6.85 7.22 -0.86
CA CYS A 127 -6.23 6.80 -2.10
C CYS A 127 -7.06 5.66 -2.73
N PRO A 128 -7.52 5.80 -3.99
CA PRO A 128 -8.31 4.76 -4.64
C PRO A 128 -7.54 3.48 -4.97
N ASP A 129 -6.21 3.61 -5.11
CA ASP A 129 -5.28 2.50 -5.35
C ASP A 129 -4.01 2.74 -4.53
N PRO A 130 -4.02 2.34 -3.25
CA PRO A 130 -2.94 2.62 -2.32
C PRO A 130 -1.73 1.70 -2.48
N GLY A 131 -1.86 0.58 -3.21
CA GLY A 131 -0.85 -0.50 -3.15
C GLY A 131 -0.94 -1.36 -1.88
N MET A 132 -2.03 -1.23 -1.10
CA MET A 132 -2.29 -2.01 0.11
C MET A 132 -3.72 -2.54 0.09
N TYR A 133 -3.89 -3.85 0.26
CA TYR A 133 -5.15 -4.54 0.00
C TYR A 133 -5.47 -5.59 1.08
N GLU A 134 -6.77 -5.80 1.34
CA GLU A 134 -7.26 -7.05 1.93
C GLU A 134 -7.53 -8.05 0.80
N VAL A 135 -7.06 -9.29 1.00
CA VAL A 135 -7.24 -10.39 0.06
C VAL A 135 -8.41 -11.24 0.52
N HIS A 136 -9.51 -11.14 -0.21
CA HIS A 136 -10.68 -11.99 -0.03
C HIS A 136 -10.52 -13.33 -0.73
N GLN A 137 -11.18 -14.35 -0.18
CA GLN A 137 -11.12 -15.72 -0.71
C GLN A 137 -9.68 -16.26 -0.79
N SER A 138 -8.84 -15.86 0.17
CA SER A 138 -7.42 -16.20 0.18
C SER A 138 -7.15 -17.71 0.16
N ASP A 139 -6.51 -18.18 -0.90
CA ASP A 139 -5.97 -19.55 -1.01
C ASP A 139 -4.92 -19.80 0.07
N TRP A 140 -4.00 -18.86 0.30
CA TRP A 140 -3.00 -18.99 1.36
C TRP A 140 -3.63 -19.19 2.75
N ARG A 141 -4.72 -18.47 3.06
CA ARG A 141 -5.47 -18.69 4.31
C ARG A 141 -6.10 -20.08 4.36
N ALA A 142 -6.58 -20.62 3.24
CA ALA A 142 -7.16 -21.96 3.18
C ALA A 142 -6.11 -23.07 3.29
N GLU A 143 -4.93 -22.88 2.71
CA GLU A 143 -3.79 -23.82 2.75
C GLU A 143 -3.15 -23.90 4.12
N THR A 144 -3.13 -22.78 4.84
CA THR A 144 -2.55 -22.73 6.18
C THR A 144 -3.57 -23.35 7.14
N ALA A 145 -3.54 -24.67 7.30
CA ALA A 145 -4.42 -25.47 8.15
C ALA A 145 -4.44 -25.05 9.64
N ASN A 146 -3.59 -24.09 10.02
CA ASN A 146 -3.46 -23.48 11.35
C ASN A 146 -3.73 -21.97 11.35
N ALA A 147 -4.34 -21.39 10.32
CA ALA A 147 -4.72 -19.98 10.35
C ALA A 147 -5.69 -19.80 11.53
N GLU A 148 -5.23 -19.18 12.62
CA GLU A 148 -6.06 -18.95 13.78
C GLU A 148 -7.39 -18.31 13.35
N PRO A 149 -8.52 -18.69 13.96
CA PRO A 149 -9.78 -18.01 13.73
C PRO A 149 -9.61 -16.50 13.85
N GLY A 150 -9.97 -15.77 12.80
CA GLY A 150 -9.89 -14.31 12.74
C GLY A 150 -8.68 -13.73 12.00
N LEU A 151 -7.75 -14.55 11.50
CA LEU A 151 -6.70 -14.06 10.61
C LEU A 151 -7.26 -13.67 9.23
N ARG A 152 -6.79 -12.52 8.74
CA ARG A 152 -7.03 -12.01 7.38
C ARG A 152 -5.74 -12.04 6.59
N HIS A 153 -5.87 -12.03 5.27
CA HIS A 153 -4.73 -11.94 4.37
C HIS A 153 -4.62 -10.50 3.86
N TRP A 154 -3.47 -9.89 4.10
CA TRP A 154 -3.11 -8.55 3.68
C TRP A 154 -2.04 -8.63 2.58
N LEU A 155 -2.17 -7.78 1.57
CA LEU A 155 -1.24 -7.68 0.46
C LEU A 155 -0.72 -6.24 0.37
N ILE A 156 0.59 -6.09 0.36
CA ILE A 156 1.30 -4.84 0.10
C ILE A 156 2.07 -5.03 -1.21
N VAL A 157 1.79 -4.17 -2.19
CA VAL A 157 2.45 -4.17 -3.50
C VAL A 157 3.34 -2.94 -3.59
N GLY A 158 4.64 -3.15 -3.37
CA GLY A 158 5.67 -2.15 -3.63
C GLY A 158 6.21 -2.22 -5.05
N HIS A 159 7.19 -1.38 -5.36
CA HIS A 159 7.86 -1.41 -6.67
C HIS A 159 8.82 -2.60 -6.85
N SER A 160 9.55 -2.94 -5.78
CA SER A 160 10.62 -3.94 -5.80
C SER A 160 10.28 -5.20 -5.02
N ALA A 161 9.13 -5.23 -4.35
CA ALA A 161 8.72 -6.35 -3.53
C ALA A 161 7.21 -6.34 -3.29
N ILE A 162 6.68 -7.54 -3.08
CA ILE A 162 5.34 -7.80 -2.58
C ILE A 162 5.48 -8.39 -1.19
N LEU A 163 4.69 -7.88 -0.24
CA LEU A 163 4.56 -8.43 1.09
C LEU A 163 3.13 -8.96 1.26
N GLU A 164 3.02 -10.26 1.50
CA GLU A 164 1.80 -10.90 1.97
C GLU A 164 1.91 -11.13 3.48
N ALA A 165 0.85 -10.84 4.23
CA ALA A 165 0.80 -11.10 5.68
C ALA A 165 -0.53 -11.73 6.09
N LEU A 166 -0.46 -12.74 6.96
CA LEU A 166 -1.61 -13.25 7.71
C LEU A 166 -1.62 -12.60 9.11
N ALA A 167 -2.65 -11.82 9.40
CA ALA A 167 -2.80 -11.12 10.67
C ALA A 167 -4.26 -10.79 10.95
N SER A 168 -4.65 -10.63 12.22
CA SER A 168 -6.05 -10.33 12.55
C SER A 168 -6.43 -8.89 12.18
N ASP A 169 -5.47 -7.97 12.27
CA ASP A 169 -5.68 -6.55 12.10
C ASP A 169 -4.37 -5.85 11.71
N TYR A 170 -4.47 -4.59 11.28
CA TYR A 170 -3.34 -3.71 11.03
C TYR A 170 -3.59 -2.31 11.60
N SER A 171 -2.51 -1.61 11.91
CA SER A 171 -2.51 -0.17 12.14
C SER A 171 -1.36 0.47 11.39
N TRP A 172 -1.40 1.79 11.22
CA TRP A 172 -0.30 2.52 10.63
C TRP A 172 -0.13 3.89 11.25
N GLU A 173 1.09 4.41 11.19
CA GLU A 173 1.44 5.76 11.63
C GLU A 173 2.53 6.36 10.72
N TYR A 174 2.61 7.69 10.69
CA TYR A 174 3.72 8.36 10.03
C TYR A 174 4.95 8.31 10.92
N LEU A 175 6.09 7.92 10.35
CA LEU A 175 7.36 8.10 11.02
C LEU A 175 7.76 9.58 11.00
N ALA A 176 8.44 10.02 12.05
CA ALA A 176 9.01 11.36 12.10
C ALA A 176 9.93 11.56 10.88
N ARG A 177 9.94 12.77 10.32
CA ARG A 177 11.01 13.14 9.39
C ARG A 177 12.29 13.25 10.21
N ASP A 178 13.37 12.67 9.71
CA ASP A 178 14.70 13.00 10.21
C ASP A 178 14.90 14.51 9.96
N SER A 179 14.98 15.26 11.06
CA SER A 179 15.10 16.73 11.10
C SER A 179 16.52 17.20 10.85
#